data_AF-A0A2A5WXB8-F1
#
_entry.id   AF-A0A2A5WXB8-F1
#
_cell.length_a   1.000
_cell.length_b   1.000
_cell.length_c   1.000
_cell.angle_alpha   90.00
_cell.angle_beta   90.00
_cell.angle_gamma   90.00
#
_symmetry.space_group_name_H-M   'P 1'
#
loop_
_entity.id
_entity.type
_entity.pdbx_description
1 polymer ?
#
loop_
_entity_poly.entity_id
_entity_poly.type
_entity_poly.pdbx_seq_one_letter_code
_entity_poly.pdbx_strand_id
1 'polypeptide(L)'
;MAIATLSPTAERLGLTIETVPDLRERKLSEGLLTDWRASLQRNWEDFDFALPGGESSRICQTRVVNALNQLVQENEGRTIAAASHGNAIALFLHHLSPSFGFDE
;
A
#
# COMPACT_ATOMS: atom_id res chain seq x y z
N MET A 1 7.24 7.36 -10.01
CA MET A 1 6.68 6.06 -9.57
C MET A 1 5.33 6.31 -8.90
N ALA A 2 4.34 5.42 -9.05
CA ALA A 2 2.90 5.62 -8.82
C ALA A 2 2.25 6.71 -9.71
N ILE A 3 2.55 8.00 -9.51
CA ILE A 3 1.99 9.09 -10.34
C ILE A 3 2.33 8.87 -11.82
N ALA A 4 3.60 8.62 -12.14
CA ALA A 4 4.05 8.35 -13.51
C ALA A 4 3.36 7.14 -14.15
N THR A 5 2.87 6.17 -13.36
CA THR A 5 2.09 5.02 -13.85
C THR A 5 0.68 5.45 -14.23
N LEU A 6 0.08 6.39 -13.48
CA LEU A 6 -1.24 6.94 -13.77
C LEU A 6 -1.23 8.02 -14.86
N SER A 7 -0.15 8.81 -14.99
CA SER A 7 -0.08 9.99 -15.86
C SER A 7 -0.58 9.76 -17.28
N PRO A 8 -0.14 8.72 -18.03
CA PRO A 8 -0.62 8.51 -19.40
C PRO A 8 -2.12 8.24 -19.48
N THR A 9 -2.68 7.56 -18.47
CA THR A 9 -4.12 7.26 -18.41
C THR A 9 -4.92 8.49 -18.02
N ALA A 10 -4.45 9.25 -17.03
CA ALA A 10 -5.09 10.48 -16.59
C ALA A 10 -5.13 11.52 -17.71
N GLU A 11 -4.01 11.74 -18.40
CA GLU A 11 -3.90 12.65 -19.56
C GLU A 11 -4.87 12.24 -20.67
N ARG A 12 -4.91 10.95 -21.02
CA ARG A 12 -5.82 10.45 -22.08
C ARG A 12 -7.29 10.61 -21.73
N LEU A 13 -7.65 10.52 -20.46
CA LEU A 13 -9.03 10.61 -19.98
C LEU A 13 -9.43 12.01 -19.51
N GLY A 14 -8.51 12.98 -19.53
CA GLY A 14 -8.74 14.33 -19.01
C GLY A 14 -9.01 14.36 -17.49
N LEU A 15 -8.45 13.41 -16.74
CA LEU A 15 -8.64 13.27 -15.29
C LEU A 15 -7.52 13.94 -14.51
N THR A 16 -7.85 14.43 -13.32
CA THR A 16 -6.87 14.93 -12.34
C THR A 16 -6.30 13.77 -11.51
N ILE A 17 -5.03 13.87 -11.13
CA ILE A 17 -4.39 12.95 -10.18
C ILE A 17 -4.31 13.64 -8.83
N GLU A 18 -4.85 13.00 -7.81
CA GLU A 18 -4.76 13.43 -6.42
C GLU A 18 -3.82 12.52 -5.64
N THR A 19 -3.01 13.12 -4.76
CA THR A 19 -2.06 12.38 -3.92
C THR A 19 -2.66 12.11 -2.56
N VAL A 20 -2.70 10.84 -2.17
CA VAL A 20 -3.13 10.40 -0.83
C VAL A 20 -1.91 9.84 -0.10
N PRO A 21 -1.39 10.53 0.94
CA PRO A 21 -0.15 10.13 1.62
C PRO A 21 -0.19 8.70 2.18
N ASP A 22 -1.37 8.24 2.61
CA ASP A 22 -1.56 6.90 3.17
C ASP A 22 -1.57 5.76 2.15
N LEU A 23 -1.43 6.07 0.85
CA LEU A 23 -1.17 5.09 -0.22
C LEU A 23 0.33 4.91 -0.52
N ARG A 24 1.23 5.55 0.24
CA ARG A 24 2.68 5.35 0.09
C ARG A 24 3.11 3.91 0.38
N GLU A 25 4.27 3.51 -0.14
CA GLU A 25 4.86 2.20 0.17
C GLU A 25 5.09 2.01 1.68
N ARG A 26 5.07 0.75 2.12
CA ARG A 26 5.47 0.38 3.48
C ARG A 26 6.94 0.74 3.73
N LYS A 27 7.20 1.48 4.80
CA LYS A 27 8.57 1.70 5.28
C LYS A 27 9.00 0.52 6.14
N LEU A 28 9.96 -0.28 5.68
CA LEU A 28 10.37 -1.49 6.42
C LEU A 28 11.31 -1.17 7.60
N SER A 29 12.17 -0.16 7.49
CA SER A 29 13.12 0.26 8.53
C SER A 29 13.59 1.70 8.36
N GLU A 30 14.22 2.26 9.39
CA GLU A 30 15.15 3.38 9.25
C GLU A 30 16.49 2.86 8.70
N GLY A 31 16.92 3.34 7.54
CA GLY A 31 18.19 2.95 6.92
C GLY A 31 18.16 1.62 6.14
N LEU A 32 19.34 1.23 5.64
CA LEU A 32 19.52 0.05 4.78
C LEU A 32 19.51 -1.24 5.60
N LEU A 33 18.88 -2.28 5.05
CA LEU A 33 18.87 -3.62 5.62
C LEU A 33 19.89 -4.51 4.91
N THR A 34 20.67 -5.24 5.70
CA THR A 34 21.60 -6.25 5.18
C THR A 34 20.84 -7.42 4.55
N ASP A 35 19.76 -7.88 5.19
CA ASP A 35 18.85 -8.91 4.65
C ASP A 35 17.42 -8.37 4.62
N TRP A 36 17.12 -7.61 3.55
CA TRP A 36 15.82 -6.99 3.37
C TRP A 36 14.70 -8.04 3.22
N ARG A 37 14.98 -9.20 2.58
CA ARG A 37 13.96 -10.19 2.27
C ARG A 37 13.57 -10.97 3.52
N ALA A 38 14.54 -11.41 4.33
CA ALA A 38 14.23 -12.07 5.61
C ALA A 38 13.49 -11.12 6.56
N SER A 39 13.89 -9.84 6.58
CA SER A 39 13.21 -8.81 7.37
C SER A 39 11.76 -8.62 6.92
N LEU A 40 11.53 -8.62 5.61
CA LEU A 40 10.20 -8.49 5.03
C LEU A 40 9.33 -9.70 5.35
N GLN A 41 9.86 -10.91 5.18
CA GLN A 41 9.17 -12.16 5.50
C GLN A 41 8.74 -12.21 6.96
N ARG A 42 9.65 -11.89 7.89
CA ARG A 42 9.32 -11.80 9.31
C ARG A 42 8.20 -10.79 9.60
N ASN A 43 8.17 -9.66 8.86
CA ASN A 43 7.11 -8.66 8.99
C ASN A 43 5.74 -9.18 8.52
N TRP A 44 5.71 -10.15 7.60
CA TRP A 44 4.50 -10.84 7.18
C TRP A 44 4.08 -11.97 8.12
N GLU A 45 5.03 -12.68 8.72
CA GLU A 45 4.78 -13.75 9.70
C GLU A 45 4.26 -13.21 11.05
N ASP A 46 4.77 -12.07 11.49
CA ASP A 46 4.32 -11.35 12.67
C ASP A 46 3.80 -9.96 12.28
N PHE A 47 2.48 -9.83 12.20
CA PHE A 47 1.82 -8.62 11.71
C PHE A 47 2.04 -7.37 12.58
N ASP A 48 2.46 -7.58 13.84
CA ASP A 48 2.75 -6.52 14.80
C ASP A 48 4.26 -6.23 14.91
N PHE A 49 5.11 -7.07 14.31
CA PHE A 49 6.54 -6.82 14.23
C PHE A 49 6.85 -5.59 13.38
N ALA A 50 7.76 -4.74 13.87
CA ALA A 50 8.33 -3.62 13.12
C ALA A 50 9.81 -3.46 13.47
N LEU A 51 10.63 -3.13 12.48
CA LEU A 51 12.01 -2.71 12.72
C LEU A 51 12.03 -1.25 13.20
N PRO A 52 13.11 -0.82 13.88
CA PRO A 52 13.27 0.58 14.28
C PRO A 52 13.01 1.55 13.14
N GLY A 53 12.08 2.50 13.35
CA GLY A 53 11.66 3.51 12.37
C GLY A 53 10.90 2.98 11.14
N GLY A 54 10.56 1.69 11.11
CA GLY A 54 9.67 1.07 10.12
C GLY A 54 8.23 0.94 10.60
N GLU A 55 7.38 0.43 9.72
CA GLU A 55 5.97 0.09 9.95
C GLU A 55 5.82 -1.42 10.05
N SER A 56 4.89 -1.88 10.90
CA SER A 56 4.42 -3.26 10.85
C SER A 56 3.44 -3.46 9.69
N SER A 57 3.18 -4.73 9.33
CA SER A 57 2.11 -5.09 8.39
C SER A 57 0.77 -4.52 8.82
N ARG A 58 0.45 -4.58 10.13
CA ARG A 58 -0.80 -4.05 10.68
C ARG A 58 -0.93 -2.54 10.47
N ILE A 59 0.11 -1.77 10.75
CA ILE A 59 0.09 -0.31 10.60
C ILE A 59 -0.12 0.06 9.12
N CYS A 60 0.66 -0.52 8.22
CA CYS A 60 0.55 -0.23 6.79
C CYS A 60 -0.81 -0.67 6.23
N GLN A 61 -1.28 -1.87 6.53
CA GLN A 61 -2.60 -2.36 6.10
C GLN A 61 -3.71 -1.43 6.60
N THR A 62 -3.68 -1.05 7.88
CA THR A 62 -4.71 -0.20 8.49
C THR A 62 -4.81 1.15 7.77
N ARG A 63 -3.69 1.85 7.52
CA ARG A 63 -3.74 3.14 6.82
C ARG A 63 -4.20 3.01 5.38
N VAL A 64 -3.80 1.95 4.67
CA VAL A 64 -4.21 1.74 3.27
C VAL A 64 -5.70 1.41 3.19
N VAL A 65 -6.21 0.54 4.06
CA VAL A 65 -7.64 0.19 4.13
C VAL A 65 -8.48 1.43 4.46
N ASN A 66 -8.05 2.23 5.46
CA ASN A 66 -8.77 3.44 5.83
C ASN A 66 -8.80 4.46 4.69
N ALA A 67 -7.66 4.70 4.02
CA ALA A 67 -7.58 5.60 2.88
C ALA A 67 -8.48 5.16 1.73
N LEU A 68 -8.49 3.87 1.38
CA LEU A 68 -9.34 3.35 0.32
C LEU A 68 -10.83 3.40 0.68
N ASN A 69 -11.19 3.09 1.92
CA ASN A 69 -12.58 3.21 2.39
C ASN A 69 -13.08 4.66 2.31
N GLN A 70 -12.25 5.63 2.71
CA GLN A 70 -12.57 7.05 2.59
C GLN A 70 -12.76 7.44 1.12
N LEU A 71 -11.85 7.05 0.23
CA LEU A 71 -11.96 7.34 -1.20
C LEU A 71 -13.24 6.75 -1.83
N VAL A 72 -13.62 5.53 -1.43
CA VAL A 72 -14.86 4.88 -1.88
C VAL A 72 -16.09 5.66 -1.39
N GLN A 73 -16.10 6.10 -0.14
CA GLN A 73 -17.19 6.89 0.43
C GLN A 73 -17.33 8.26 -0.25
N GLU A 74 -16.23 8.97 -0.46
CA GLU A 74 -16.22 10.29 -1.10
C GLU A 74 -16.61 10.26 -2.58
N ASN A 75 -16.47 9.09 -3.22
CA ASN A 75 -16.74 8.89 -4.65
C ASN A 75 -17.87 7.88 -4.89
N GLU A 76 -18.87 7.83 -4.01
CA GLU A 76 -20.01 6.93 -4.14
C GLU A 76 -20.67 7.04 -5.52
N GLY A 77 -20.92 5.88 -6.15
CA GLY A 77 -21.52 5.79 -7.49
C GLY A 77 -20.58 6.17 -8.65
N ARG A 78 -19.29 6.43 -8.39
CA ARG A 78 -18.28 6.73 -9.40
C ARG A 78 -17.23 5.63 -9.48
N THR A 79 -16.57 5.56 -10.63
CA THR A 79 -15.39 4.71 -10.82
C THR A 79 -14.13 5.54 -10.62
N ILE A 80 -13.26 5.11 -9.70
CA ILE A 80 -11.95 5.72 -9.47
C ILE A 80 -10.84 4.72 -9.81
N ALA A 81 -9.65 5.24 -10.12
CA ALA A 81 -8.43 4.46 -10.24
C ALA A 81 -7.44 4.90 -9.16
N ALA A 82 -6.99 3.97 -8.33
CA ALA A 82 -5.98 4.20 -7.31
C ALA A 82 -4.67 3.47 -7.68
N ALA A 83 -3.53 4.09 -7.40
CA ALA A 83 -2.22 3.48 -7.57
C ALA A 83 -1.41 3.60 -6.28
N SER A 84 -0.60 2.58 -6.01
CA SER A 84 0.26 2.48 -4.84
C SER A 84 1.51 1.66 -5.20
N HIS A 85 2.07 0.93 -4.24
CA HIS A 85 3.29 0.14 -4.37
C HIS A 85 3.04 -1.31 -3.94
N GLY A 86 4.00 -2.20 -4.24
CA GLY A 86 3.81 -3.64 -4.13
C GLY A 86 3.40 -4.10 -2.73
N ASN A 87 4.10 -3.66 -1.68
CA ASN A 87 3.78 -4.13 -0.33
C ASN A 87 2.46 -3.53 0.20
N ALA A 88 2.21 -2.25 -0.06
CA ALA A 88 0.94 -1.63 0.31
C ALA A 88 -0.27 -2.29 -0.38
N ILE A 89 -0.16 -2.62 -1.68
CA ILE A 89 -1.21 -3.32 -2.44
C ILE A 89 -1.38 -4.75 -1.91
N ALA A 90 -0.28 -5.50 -1.71
CA ALA A 90 -0.31 -6.85 -1.17
C ALA A 90 -1.01 -6.91 0.20
N LEU A 91 -0.72 -5.97 1.10
CA LEU A 91 -1.37 -5.89 2.42
C LEU A 91 -2.86 -5.56 2.31
N PHE A 92 -3.27 -4.74 1.36
CA PHE A 92 -4.69 -4.51 1.07
C PHE A 92 -5.38 -5.77 0.52
N LEU A 93 -4.72 -6.51 -0.39
CA LEU A 93 -5.24 -7.78 -0.90
C LEU A 93 -5.37 -8.82 0.21
N HIS A 94 -4.38 -8.92 1.11
CA HIS A 94 -4.48 -9.75 2.32
C HIS A 94 -5.68 -9.35 3.19
N HIS A 95 -6.00 -8.05 3.33
CA HIS A 95 -7.18 -7.62 4.08
C HIS A 95 -8.50 -8.14 3.47
N LEU A 96 -8.59 -8.12 2.13
CA LEU A 96 -9.76 -8.63 1.40
C LEU A 96 -9.82 -10.16 1.38
N SER A 97 -8.66 -10.81 1.32
CA SER A 97 -8.51 -12.26 1.27
C SER A 97 -7.34 -12.68 2.15
N PRO A 98 -7.59 -13.12 3.40
CA PRO A 98 -6.54 -13.54 4.34
C PRO A 98 -5.67 -14.71 3.87
N SER A 99 -6.03 -15.36 2.77
CA SER A 99 -5.21 -16.38 2.12
C SER A 99 -4.07 -15.81 1.27
N PHE A 100 -4.07 -14.51 0.96
CA PHE A 100 -3.00 -13.84 0.22
C PHE A 100 -1.85 -13.51 1.18
N GLY A 101 -0.76 -14.26 1.10
CA GLY A 101 0.41 -14.15 1.97
C GLY A 101 1.63 -13.49 1.31
N PHE A 102 2.81 -13.96 1.73
CA PHE A 102 4.11 -13.42 1.33
C PHE A 102 4.66 -13.97 0.00
N ASP A 103 4.20 -15.15 -0.41
CA ASP A 103 4.78 -15.90 -1.55
C ASP A 103 3.99 -15.72 -2.86
N GLU A 104 2.89 -14.98 -2.82
CA GLU A 104 2.03 -14.62 -3.95
C GLU A 104 2.53 -13.40 -4.75
#